data_AF-A0AAW1M6Y0-F1
#
_entry.id   AF-A0AAW1M6Y0-F1
#
_cell.length_a   1.000
_cell.length_b   1.000
_cell.length_c   1.000
_cell.angle_alpha   90.00
_cell.angle_beta   90.00
_cell.angle_gamma   90.00
#
_symmetry.space_group_name_H-M   'P 1'
#
loop_
_entity.id
_entity.type
_entity.pdbx_description
1 polymer ?
#
loop_
_entity_poly.entity_id
_entity_poly.type
_entity_poly.pdbx_seq_one_letter_code
_entity_poly.pdbx_strand_id
1 'polypeptide(L)'
;MILKRTLQSICILTINPNTTTSVILQVVNDDGALLPCAINAACLALVDAGIPLKHLAVSVCCCLAETGDVLLDPTKKEENTMKAFVYLVFPNSISSVVQQGSSTPDKPMEHGIITSVTHGVLSVENYFRCLERGQAATAKLSNFLRNKLQSRLPSDLPVDS
;
A
#
# COMPACT_ATOMS: atom_id res chain seq x y z
N MET A 1 5.50 12.24 -10.00
CA MET A 1 5.31 11.08 -10.91
C MET A 1 5.22 9.72 -10.20
N ILE A 2 5.52 9.62 -8.90
CA ILE A 2 5.62 8.33 -8.20
C ILE A 2 4.26 7.63 -8.10
N LEU A 3 3.24 8.34 -7.58
CA LEU A 3 1.88 7.82 -7.44
C LEU A 3 1.34 7.19 -8.74
N LYS A 4 1.41 7.91 -9.87
CA LYS A 4 0.93 7.39 -11.17
C LYS A 4 1.58 6.06 -11.53
N ARG A 5 2.91 5.96 -11.36
CA ARG A 5 3.66 4.72 -11.65
C ARG A 5 3.26 3.60 -10.70
N THR A 6 3.11 3.88 -9.41
CA THR A 6 2.65 2.91 -8.41
C THR A 6 1.25 2.40 -8.77
N LEU A 7 0.29 3.28 -9.08
CA LEU A 7 -1.08 2.88 -9.46
C LEU A 7 -1.11 2.09 -10.78
N GLN A 8 -0.35 2.52 -11.79
CA GLN A 8 -0.24 1.77 -13.05
C GLN A 8 0.37 0.37 -12.86
N SER A 9 1.30 0.21 -11.91
CA SER A 9 1.91 -1.09 -11.63
C SER A 9 0.93 -2.10 -11.06
N ILE A 10 0.01 -1.63 -10.19
CA ILE A 10 -0.97 -2.48 -9.51
C ILE A 10 -2.24 -2.74 -10.33
N CYS A 11 -2.59 -1.88 -11.28
CA CYS A 11 -3.78 -2.07 -12.13
C CYS A 11 -3.56 -3.14 -13.21
N ILE A 12 -4.60 -3.90 -13.53
CA ILE A 12 -4.62 -4.81 -14.69
C ILE A 12 -5.15 -4.04 -15.90
N LEU A 13 -4.24 -3.43 -16.65
CA LEU A 13 -4.58 -2.55 -17.79
C LEU A 13 -5.07 -3.31 -19.03
N THR A 14 -5.04 -4.64 -19.04
CA THR A 14 -5.43 -5.49 -20.17
C THR A 14 -6.91 -5.85 -20.20
N ILE A 15 -7.65 -5.67 -19.09
CA ILE A 15 -9.07 -6.08 -18.99
C ILE A 15 -9.98 -5.09 -19.73
N ASN A 16 -9.65 -3.81 -19.71
CA ASN A 16 -10.46 -2.75 -20.33
C ASN A 16 -9.61 -1.96 -21.34
N PRO A 17 -9.40 -2.50 -22.57
CA PRO A 17 -8.65 -1.78 -23.60
C PRO A 17 -9.36 -0.49 -24.00
N ASN A 18 -8.58 0.55 -24.37
CA ASN A 18 -9.08 1.88 -24.75
C ASN A 18 -9.86 2.63 -23.65
N THR A 19 -9.74 2.22 -22.38
CA THR A 19 -10.36 2.91 -21.25
C THR A 19 -9.39 3.89 -20.61
N THR A 20 -9.92 5.04 -20.18
CA THR A 20 -9.19 6.01 -19.34
C THR A 20 -9.78 6.03 -17.95
N THR A 21 -8.99 5.66 -16.94
CA THR A 21 -9.34 5.79 -15.53
C THR A 21 -8.68 7.05 -14.98
N SER A 22 -9.48 8.01 -14.51
CA SER A 22 -8.98 9.22 -13.85
C SER A 22 -9.02 9.05 -12.34
N VAL A 23 -7.89 9.29 -11.67
CA VAL A 23 -7.78 9.27 -10.20
C VAL A 23 -7.44 10.69 -9.75
N ILE A 24 -8.32 11.27 -8.94
CA ILE A 24 -8.17 12.62 -8.39
C ILE A 24 -7.95 12.50 -6.89
N LEU A 25 -6.88 13.10 -6.38
CA LEU A 25 -6.59 13.16 -4.95
C LEU A 25 -6.64 14.59 -4.48
N GLN A 26 -7.48 14.85 -3.50
CA GLN A 26 -7.55 16.13 -2.80
C GLN A 26 -6.88 16.00 -1.44
N VAL A 27 -5.82 16.77 -1.21
CA VAL A 27 -5.20 16.85 0.11
C VAL A 27 -6.06 17.76 0.98
N VAL A 28 -6.64 17.20 2.05
CA VAL A 28 -7.45 17.96 3.02
C VAL A 28 -6.59 18.49 4.16
N ASN A 29 -5.67 17.66 4.65
CA ASN A 29 -4.71 18.01 5.69
C ASN A 29 -3.39 17.29 5.41
N ASP A 30 -2.27 17.96 5.69
CA ASP A 30 -0.91 17.39 5.60
C ASP A 30 -0.24 17.49 6.97
N ASP A 31 -0.18 16.36 7.68
CA ASP A 31 0.60 16.19 8.91
C ASP A 31 1.69 15.11 8.74
N GLY A 32 2.32 15.04 7.57
CA GLY A 32 3.36 14.06 7.27
C GLY A 32 2.84 12.79 6.58
N ALA A 33 3.77 11.96 6.12
CA ALA A 33 3.53 10.73 5.37
C ALA A 33 2.54 10.87 4.20
N LEU A 34 2.52 12.05 3.57
CA LEU A 34 1.49 12.43 2.59
C LEU A 34 1.44 11.48 1.38
N LEU A 35 2.60 11.08 0.85
CA LEU A 35 2.66 10.18 -0.30
C LEU A 35 2.15 8.76 0.03
N PRO A 36 2.60 8.09 1.12
CA PRO A 36 1.97 6.85 1.57
C PRO A 36 0.47 6.97 1.83
N CYS A 37 0.01 8.05 2.46
CA CYS A 37 -1.42 8.28 2.66
C CYS A 37 -2.17 8.34 1.32
N ALA A 38 -1.67 9.10 0.36
CA ALA A 38 -2.22 9.23 -0.98
C ALA A 38 -2.27 7.90 -1.74
N ILE A 39 -1.23 7.07 -1.65
CA ILE A 39 -1.19 5.75 -2.29
C ILE A 39 -2.23 4.81 -1.68
N ASN A 40 -2.31 4.75 -0.35
CA ASN A 40 -3.31 3.94 0.35
C ASN A 40 -4.75 4.38 -0.01
N ALA A 41 -5.01 5.70 -0.01
CA ALA A 41 -6.32 6.25 -0.35
C ALA A 41 -6.70 5.96 -1.81
N ALA A 42 -5.77 6.15 -2.76
CA ALA A 42 -6.02 5.85 -4.17
C ALA A 42 -6.21 4.36 -4.41
N CYS A 43 -5.47 3.48 -3.72
CA CYS A 43 -5.67 2.04 -3.82
C CYS A 43 -7.08 1.64 -3.36
N LEU A 44 -7.56 2.22 -2.26
CA LEU A 44 -8.91 1.93 -1.77
C LEU A 44 -9.99 2.50 -2.69
N ALA A 45 -9.80 3.70 -3.24
CA ALA A 45 -10.72 4.27 -4.21
C ALA A 45 -10.83 3.42 -5.49
N LEU A 46 -9.72 2.81 -5.95
CA LEU A 46 -9.74 1.88 -7.09
C LEU A 46 -10.50 0.59 -6.77
N VAL A 47 -10.36 0.06 -5.55
CA VAL A 47 -11.13 -1.11 -5.10
C VAL A 47 -12.62 -0.77 -5.03
N ASP A 48 -12.97 0.38 -4.44
CA ASP A 48 -14.36 0.85 -4.32
C ASP A 48 -15.00 1.09 -5.70
N ALA A 49 -14.24 1.64 -6.66
CA ALA A 49 -14.65 1.82 -8.04
C ALA A 49 -14.71 0.51 -8.86
N GLY A 50 -14.33 -0.64 -8.29
CA GLY A 50 -14.33 -1.93 -8.97
C GLY A 50 -13.29 -2.06 -10.08
N ILE A 51 -12.21 -1.27 -10.04
CA ILE A 51 -11.13 -1.33 -11.03
C ILE A 51 -10.29 -2.60 -10.79
N PRO A 52 -10.04 -3.43 -11.83
CA PRO A 52 -9.25 -4.65 -11.67
C PRO A 52 -7.79 -4.37 -11.23
N LEU A 53 -7.40 -4.93 -10.09
CA LEU A 53 -6.05 -4.83 -9.52
C LEU A 53 -5.36 -6.20 -9.47
N LYS A 54 -4.04 -6.24 -9.71
CA LYS A 54 -3.19 -7.43 -9.54
C LYS A 54 -3.05 -7.80 -8.07
N HIS A 55 -2.84 -6.79 -7.24
CA HIS A 55 -2.68 -6.85 -5.79
C HIS A 55 -2.98 -5.46 -5.21
N LEU A 56 -3.29 -5.41 -3.92
CA LEU A 56 -3.39 -4.13 -3.21
C LEU A 56 -2.00 -3.53 -3.02
N ALA A 57 -1.93 -2.21 -2.96
CA ALA A 57 -0.73 -1.49 -2.52
C ALA A 57 -0.94 -1.02 -1.09
N VAL A 58 -0.01 -1.40 -0.21
CA VAL A 58 0.01 -0.95 1.18
C VAL A 58 1.30 -0.20 1.42
N SER A 59 1.18 1.08 1.72
CA SER A 59 2.32 1.96 1.91
C SER A 59 2.47 2.46 3.33
N VAL A 60 3.72 2.66 3.73
CA VAL A 60 4.12 3.18 5.03
C VAL A 60 5.31 4.14 4.86
N CYS A 61 5.40 5.14 5.73
CA CYS A 61 6.59 5.97 5.87
C CYS A 61 7.43 5.47 7.07
N CYS A 62 8.73 5.36 6.88
CA CYS A 62 9.69 5.06 7.93
C CYS A 62 10.67 6.24 8.06
N CYS A 63 10.76 6.86 9.23
CA CYS A 63 11.77 7.86 9.56
C CYS A 63 12.93 7.24 10.34
N LEU A 64 14.12 7.79 10.14
CA LEU A 64 15.29 7.46 10.94
C LEU A 64 15.65 8.62 11.87
N ALA A 65 15.62 8.36 13.18
CA ALA A 65 16.06 9.28 14.22
C ALA A 65 17.59 9.41 14.25
N GLU A 66 18.07 10.52 14.82
CA GLU A 66 19.51 10.72 15.04
C GLU A 66 20.13 9.64 15.95
N THR A 67 19.33 9.09 16.87
CA THR A 67 19.69 7.96 17.73
C THR A 67 19.87 6.65 16.97
N GLY A 68 19.44 6.58 15.70
CA GLY A 68 19.43 5.37 14.88
C GLY A 68 18.12 4.58 14.96
N ASP A 69 17.15 5.01 15.76
CA ASP A 69 15.85 4.34 15.86
C ASP A 69 14.98 4.60 14.64
N VAL A 70 14.19 3.59 14.25
CA VAL A 70 13.24 3.69 13.14
C VAL A 70 11.85 3.98 13.69
N LEU A 71 11.31 5.13 13.32
CA LEU A 71 9.94 5.55 13.60
C LEU A 71 9.06 5.23 12.38
N LEU A 72 7.85 4.73 12.62
CA LEU A 72 6.87 4.46 11.58
C LEU A 72 5.76 5.51 11.62
N ASP A 73 5.30 5.91 10.43
CA ASP A 73 4.23 6.88 10.23
C ASP A 73 4.46 8.21 10.99
N PRO A 74 5.52 8.95 10.64
CA PRO A 74 5.90 10.19 11.31
C PRO A 74 4.90 11.32 11.05
N THR A 75 4.73 12.17 12.05
CA THR A 75 4.07 13.48 11.92
C THR A 75 4.93 14.46 11.10
N LYS A 76 4.36 15.58 10.66
CA LYS A 76 5.11 16.58 9.88
C LYS A 76 6.31 17.14 10.64
N LYS A 77 6.15 17.30 11.95
CA LYS A 77 7.24 17.77 12.84
C LYS A 77 8.38 16.76 12.90
N GLU A 78 8.06 15.48 12.97
CA GLU A 78 9.04 14.41 12.96
C GLU A 78 9.72 14.33 11.58
N GLU A 79 8.98 14.34 10.47
CA GLU A 79 9.57 14.35 9.12
C GLU A 79 10.60 15.48 8.92
N ASN A 80 10.33 16.67 9.45
CA ASN A 80 11.21 17.83 9.34
C ASN A 80 12.46 17.76 10.23
N THR A 81 12.39 17.01 11.34
CA THR A 81 13.49 16.91 12.31
C THR A 81 14.42 15.73 12.01
N MET A 82 13.90 14.72 11.32
CA MET A 82 14.58 13.45 11.10
C MET A 82 15.65 13.55 9.99
N LYS A 83 16.72 12.78 10.14
CA LYS A 83 17.87 12.77 9.22
C LYS A 83 17.52 12.23 7.83
N ALA A 84 16.62 11.25 7.80
CA ALA A 84 16.19 10.57 6.59
C ALA A 84 14.82 9.94 6.79
N PHE A 85 14.09 9.75 5.70
CA PHE A 85 12.86 9.00 5.69
C PHE A 85 12.69 8.21 4.39
N VAL A 86 11.90 7.15 4.46
CA VAL A 86 11.69 6.21 3.38
C VAL A 86 10.20 5.96 3.22
N TYR A 87 9.70 6.17 2.01
CA TYR A 87 8.36 5.72 1.62
C TYR A 87 8.49 4.33 1.02
N LEU A 88 7.82 3.37 1.64
CA LEU A 88 7.82 1.97 1.22
C LEU A 88 6.41 1.57 0.84
N VAL A 89 6.27 0.90 -0.31
CA VAL A 89 5.01 0.39 -0.81
C VAL A 89 5.17 -1.10 -1.07
N PHE A 90 4.38 -1.91 -0.36
CA PHE A 90 4.41 -3.35 -0.44
C PHE A 90 3.15 -3.87 -1.16
N PRO A 91 3.28 -4.94 -1.95
CA PRO A 91 2.14 -5.62 -2.53
C PRO A 91 1.43 -6.45 -1.47
N ASN A 92 0.10 -6.46 -1.50
CA ASN A 92 -0.73 -7.28 -0.63
C ASN A 92 -1.71 -8.12 -1.48
N SER A 93 -1.62 -9.45 -1.38
CA SER A 93 -2.41 -10.38 -2.19
C SER A 93 -3.90 -10.23 -1.91
N ILE A 94 -4.69 -10.13 -2.98
CA ILE A 94 -6.16 -10.09 -2.93
C ILE A 94 -6.75 -11.52 -2.75
N SER A 95 -5.94 -12.59 -2.86
CA SER A 95 -6.40 -13.99 -2.80
C SER A 95 -7.28 -14.31 -1.57
N SER A 96 -7.07 -13.61 -0.45
CA SER A 96 -7.89 -13.78 0.76
C SER A 96 -9.26 -13.07 0.74
N VAL A 97 -9.57 -12.26 -0.28
CA VAL A 97 -10.82 -11.50 -0.39
C VAL A 97 -11.79 -12.13 -1.39
N VAL A 98 -11.33 -12.97 -2.33
CA VAL A 98 -12.16 -13.46 -3.46
C VAL A 98 -12.15 -14.99 -3.65
N GLN A 99 -11.25 -15.77 -3.03
CA GLN A 99 -11.22 -17.23 -3.26
C GLN A 99 -11.95 -18.03 -2.17
N GLN A 100 -13.19 -18.44 -2.45
CA GLN A 100 -13.88 -19.55 -1.78
C GLN A 100 -13.71 -20.90 -2.52
N GLY A 101 -12.79 -21.05 -3.49
CA GLY A 101 -12.89 -22.18 -4.43
C GLY A 101 -11.63 -22.81 -5.03
N SER A 102 -10.39 -22.45 -4.66
CA SER A 102 -9.23 -23.19 -5.20
C SER A 102 -8.09 -23.33 -4.20
N SER A 103 -8.00 -24.52 -3.63
CA SER A 103 -6.88 -25.02 -2.84
C SER A 103 -5.66 -25.30 -3.73
N THR A 104 -4.94 -24.24 -4.13
CA THR A 104 -3.53 -24.38 -4.49
C THR A 104 -2.71 -23.81 -3.34
N PRO A 105 -1.64 -24.48 -2.89
CA PRO A 105 -0.82 -23.99 -1.79
C PRO A 105 -0.33 -22.59 -2.14
N ASP A 106 -0.70 -21.61 -1.30
CA ASP A 106 -0.22 -20.24 -1.32
C ASP A 106 1.29 -20.27 -1.55
N LYS A 107 1.75 -19.97 -2.76
CA LYS A 107 3.11 -19.45 -2.88
C LYS A 107 3.05 -18.12 -2.13
N PRO A 108 3.76 -17.96 -0.98
CA PRO A 108 3.78 -16.68 -0.30
C PRO A 108 4.27 -15.68 -1.35
N MET A 109 3.43 -14.68 -1.63
CA MET A 109 3.78 -13.65 -2.58
C MET A 109 5.16 -13.14 -2.15
N GLU A 110 6.12 -13.15 -3.10
CA GLU A 110 7.50 -12.77 -2.81
C GLU A 110 7.48 -11.45 -2.04
N HIS A 111 8.38 -11.31 -1.06
CA HIS A 111 8.54 -10.14 -0.20
C HIS A 111 9.01 -8.93 -1.03
N GLY A 112 8.20 -8.53 -1.99
CA GLY A 112 8.50 -7.57 -3.03
C GLY A 112 8.20 -6.17 -2.56
N ILE A 113 8.85 -5.21 -3.21
CA ILE A 113 8.62 -3.79 -3.01
C ILE A 113 8.11 -3.25 -4.34
N ILE A 114 6.94 -2.61 -4.33
CA ILE A 114 6.39 -1.94 -5.52
C ILE A 114 7.13 -0.63 -5.75
N THR A 115 7.35 0.11 -4.67
CA THR A 115 7.97 1.45 -4.73
C THR A 115 8.72 1.70 -3.43
N SER A 116 9.96 2.15 -3.57
CA SER A 116 10.80 2.62 -2.48
C SER A 116 11.33 4.00 -2.86
N VAL A 117 11.17 4.97 -1.97
CA VAL A 117 11.63 6.34 -2.17
C VAL A 117 12.33 6.80 -0.90
N THR A 118 13.63 7.01 -0.98
CA THR A 118 14.46 7.48 0.12
C THR A 118 14.68 8.97 0.01
N HIS A 119 14.62 9.67 1.14
CA HIS A 119 14.95 11.08 1.26
C HIS A 119 15.95 11.25 2.41
N GLY A 120 16.86 12.21 2.26
CA GLY A 120 17.94 12.44 3.21
C GLY A 120 19.07 11.41 3.08
N VAL A 121 19.88 11.31 4.14
CA VAL A 121 21.09 10.48 4.14
C VAL A 121 20.83 9.19 4.94
N LEU A 122 20.72 8.08 4.22
CA LEU A 122 20.41 6.77 4.77
C LEU A 122 21.49 5.75 4.38
N SER A 123 22.08 5.07 5.38
CA SER A 123 22.98 3.95 5.11
C SER A 123 22.19 2.73 4.64
N VAL A 124 22.87 1.81 3.96
CA VAL A 124 22.28 0.55 3.49
C VAL A 124 21.71 -0.26 4.66
N GLU A 125 22.42 -0.33 5.78
CA GLU A 125 21.96 -1.02 6.99
C GLU A 125 20.68 -0.40 7.56
N ASN A 126 20.63 0.94 7.64
CA ASN A 126 19.44 1.63 8.14
C ASN A 126 18.26 1.48 7.16
N TYR A 127 18.53 1.43 5.86
CA TYR A 127 17.51 1.13 4.85
C TYR A 127 16.89 -0.26 5.07
N PHE A 128 17.70 -1.29 5.28
CA PHE A 128 17.20 -2.63 5.57
C PHE A 128 16.42 -2.70 6.88
N ARG A 129 16.85 -1.96 7.91
CA ARG A 129 16.09 -1.84 9.17
C ARG A 129 14.74 -1.17 8.97
N CYS A 130 14.66 -0.11 8.15
CA CYS A 130 13.39 0.49 7.73
C CYS A 130 12.53 -0.49 6.95
N LEU A 131 13.14 -1.29 6.08
CA LEU A 131 12.43 -2.27 5.27
C LEU A 131 11.77 -3.35 6.12
N GLU A 132 12.50 -3.95 7.06
CA GLU A 132 12.00 -4.98 7.96
C GLU A 132 10.86 -4.43 8.84
N ARG A 133 11.06 -3.26 9.44
CA ARG A 133 10.04 -2.59 10.28
C ARG A 133 8.80 -2.21 9.47
N GLY A 134 9.00 -1.65 8.28
CA GLY A 134 7.93 -1.27 7.37
C GLY A 134 7.14 -2.48 6.88
N GLN A 135 7.79 -3.61 6.61
CA GLN A 135 7.13 -4.84 6.22
C GLN A 135 6.27 -5.41 7.37
N ALA A 136 6.82 -5.44 8.59
CA ALA A 136 6.07 -5.90 9.77
C ALA A 136 4.83 -5.03 10.04
N ALA A 137 4.92 -3.71 9.82
CA ALA A 137 3.81 -2.79 9.98
C ALA A 137 2.75 -2.92 8.88
N THR A 138 3.19 -3.02 7.62
CA THR A 138 2.29 -3.19 6.48
C THR A 138 1.58 -4.53 6.49
N ALA A 139 2.13 -5.58 7.11
CA ALA A 139 1.41 -6.83 7.35
C ALA A 139 0.15 -6.62 8.21
N LYS A 140 0.24 -5.80 9.27
CA LYS A 140 -0.92 -5.46 10.11
C LYS A 140 -1.94 -4.61 9.35
N LEU A 141 -1.47 -3.60 8.61
CA LEU A 141 -2.33 -2.75 7.81
C LEU A 141 -3.02 -3.54 6.68
N SER A 142 -2.31 -4.48 6.06
CA SER A 142 -2.85 -5.40 5.06
C SER A 142 -4.02 -6.21 5.59
N ASN A 143 -3.90 -6.76 6.81
CA ASN A 143 -4.98 -7.48 7.47
C ASN A 143 -6.19 -6.57 7.75
N PHE A 144 -5.95 -5.35 8.23
CA PHE A 144 -7.01 -4.38 8.46
C PHE A 144 -7.77 -4.06 7.16
N LEU A 145 -7.06 -3.81 6.06
CA LEU A 145 -7.68 -3.52 4.76
C LEU A 145 -8.51 -4.71 4.26
N ARG A 146 -7.98 -5.93 4.32
CA ARG A 146 -8.72 -7.15 3.92
C ARG A 146 -10.01 -7.31 4.72
N ASN A 147 -9.94 -7.18 6.04
CA ASN A 147 -11.12 -7.33 6.91
C ASN A 147 -12.19 -6.28 6.59
N LYS A 148 -11.79 -5.03 6.32
CA LYS A 148 -12.73 -3.97 5.95
C LYS A 148 -13.36 -4.19 4.58
N LEU A 149 -12.59 -4.64 3.60
CA LEU A 149 -13.10 -4.94 2.27
C LEU A 149 -14.05 -6.15 2.28
N GLN A 150 -13.74 -7.22 3.03
CA GLN A 150 -14.63 -8.38 3.21
C GLN A 150 -15.96 -7.99 3.85
N SER A 151 -15.96 -7.11 4.85
CA SER A 151 -17.19 -6.65 5.50
C SER A 151 -18.12 -5.82 4.60
N ARG A 152 -17.61 -5.37 3.44
CA ARG A 152 -18.35 -4.56 2.46
C ARG A 152 -18.87 -5.37 1.27
N LEU A 153 -18.41 -6.62 1.10
CA LEU A 153 -19.00 -7.52 0.11
C LEU A 153 -20.39 -7.95 0.60
N PRO A 154 -21.46 -7.73 -0.19
CA PRO A 154 -22.80 -8.11 0.20
C PRO A 154 -22.88 -9.62 0.46
N SER A 155 -23.53 -10.01 1.56
CA SER A 155 -24.02 -11.37 1.82
C SER A 155 -25.14 -11.81 0.86
N ASP A 156 -25.48 -11.01 -0.15
CA ASP A 156 -26.64 -11.20 -1.02
C ASP A 156 -26.21 -11.66 -2.42
N LEU A 157 -25.80 -12.93 -2.52
CA LEU A 157 -26.07 -13.68 -3.74
C LEU A 157 -27.40 -14.41 -3.52
N PRO A 158 -28.47 -14.13 -4.28
CA PRO A 158 -29.65 -14.96 -4.20
C PRO A 158 -29.26 -16.39 -4.58
N VAL A 159 -29.56 -17.31 -3.67
CA VAL A 159 -29.54 -18.75 -3.94
C VAL A 159 -30.71 -18.99 -4.89
N ASP A 160 -30.48 -18.86 -6.20
CA ASP A 160 -31.46 -19.28 -7.19
C ASP A 160 -31.73 -20.77 -6.98
N SER A 161 -32.96 -21.04 -6.59
CA SER A 161 -33.56 -22.37 -6.38
C SER A 161 -34.19 -22.90 -7.65
#